data_AF-A0A9E5HD98-F1
#
_entry.id   AF-A0A9E5HD98-F1
#
_cell.length_a   1.000
_cell.length_b   1.000
_cell.length_c   1.000
_cell.angle_alpha   90.00
_cell.angle_beta   90.00
_cell.angle_gamma   90.00
#
_symmetry.space_group_name_H-M   'P 1'
#
loop_
_entity.id
_entity.type
_entity.pdbx_description
1 polymer ?
#
loop_
_entity_poly.entity_id
_entity_poly.type
_entity_poly.pdbx_seq_one_letter_code
_entity_poly.pdbx_strand_id
1 'polypeptide(L)'
;MSQIINLISYFDPIQTLILIGIFLFAAIVKGFLGIGLPAASMAFLTLVMPPTEAIPLLWLSILATNALQFAHAPNKLDIAREYWLFALAIMVSIFVTSMYITSYPTALLTVAIGIAMVLFSLNLLFGIKLNIGPGHGWHLGFGVLSGVLGGISSIWSPTVAMYLVARDVRKERFIGATGFLFLAGVLPLGAGQLVAGILTGPALIKQNMHLFR
;
A
#
# COMPACT_ATOMS: atom_id res chain seq x y z
N MET A 1 -7.70 31.89 17.84
CA MET A 1 -6.99 31.34 19.02
C MET A 1 -7.42 29.90 19.35
N SER A 2 -8.72 29.57 19.36
CA SER A 2 -9.25 28.24 19.69
C SER A 2 -8.85 27.11 18.72
N GLN A 3 -8.77 27.37 17.41
CA GLN A 3 -8.33 26.37 16.43
C GLN A 3 -6.83 26.01 16.55
N ILE A 4 -5.98 26.95 16.99
CA ILE A 4 -4.54 26.72 17.19
C ILE A 4 -4.30 25.94 18.49
N ILE A 5 -5.06 26.23 19.54
CA ILE A 5 -5.02 25.47 20.80
C ILE A 5 -5.51 24.03 20.56
N ASN A 6 -6.56 23.81 19.75
CA ASN A 6 -7.00 22.47 19.34
C ASN A 6 -5.96 21.73 18.46
N LEU A 7 -5.17 22.44 17.67
CA LEU A 7 -4.08 21.87 16.88
C LEU A 7 -2.89 21.42 17.75
N ILE A 8 -2.59 22.16 18.83
CA ILE A 8 -1.56 21.82 19.82
C ILE A 8 -2.04 20.70 20.76
N SER A 9 -3.35 20.57 20.98
CA SER A 9 -3.98 19.48 21.75
C SER A 9 -3.90 18.11 21.06
N TYR A 10 -3.54 18.05 19.77
CA TYR A 10 -3.34 16.82 18.98
C TYR A 10 -1.92 16.23 19.14
N PHE A 11 -1.05 16.87 19.91
CA PHE A 11 0.32 16.41 20.18
C PHE A 11 0.33 15.41 21.34
N ASP A 12 0.28 14.12 21.02
CA ASP A 12 0.83 13.08 21.87
C ASP A 12 2.23 12.72 21.35
N PRO A 13 3.32 13.19 22.00
CA PRO A 13 4.69 12.87 21.61
C PRO A 13 4.97 11.37 21.61
N ILE A 14 4.30 10.61 22.49
CA ILE A 14 4.48 9.16 22.59
C ILE A 14 3.86 8.49 21.36
N GLN A 15 2.63 8.87 20.99
CA GLN A 15 1.99 8.36 19.78
C GLN A 15 2.83 8.67 18.53
N THR A 16 3.37 9.88 18.43
CA THR A 16 4.28 10.28 17.33
C THR A 16 5.50 9.36 17.24
N LEU A 17 6.17 9.12 18.36
CA LEU A 17 7.36 8.28 18.42
C LEU A 17 7.04 6.82 18.02
N ILE A 18 5.88 6.32 18.44
CA ILE A 18 5.37 4.99 18.03
C ILE A 18 5.21 4.92 16.51
N LEU A 19 4.57 5.92 15.89
CA LEU A 19 4.37 5.96 14.44
C LEU A 19 5.70 5.99 13.68
N ILE A 20 6.64 6.83 14.11
CA ILE A 20 7.99 6.89 13.53
C ILE A 20 8.67 5.53 13.65
N GLY A 21 8.63 4.89 14.82
CA GLY A 21 9.18 3.56 15.04
C GLY A 21 8.60 2.51 14.10
N ILE A 22 7.27 2.51 13.91
CA ILE A 22 6.57 1.60 12.99
C ILE A 22 7.01 1.82 11.55
N PHE A 23 7.06 3.07 11.07
CA PHE A 23 7.46 3.37 9.69
C PHE A 23 8.95 3.09 9.44
N LEU A 24 9.83 3.37 10.41
CA LEU A 24 11.25 3.01 10.33
C LEU A 24 11.45 1.50 10.24
N PHE A 25 10.78 0.74 11.12
CA PHE A 25 10.82 -0.73 11.06
C PHE A 25 10.32 -1.25 9.72
N ALA A 26 9.18 -0.75 9.23
CA ALA A 26 8.63 -1.14 7.94
C ALA A 26 9.52 -0.75 6.75
N ALA A 27 10.23 0.39 6.84
CA ALA A 27 11.21 0.79 5.84
C ALA A 27 12.41 -0.16 5.81
N ILE A 28 12.89 -0.62 6.97
CA ILE A 28 13.94 -1.64 7.07
C ILE A 28 13.47 -2.94 6.40
N VAL A 29 12.26 -3.43 6.73
CA VAL A 29 11.67 -4.62 6.11
C VAL A 29 11.61 -4.47 4.59
N LYS A 30 11.15 -3.32 4.09
CA LYS A 30 11.14 -3.03 2.65
C LYS A 30 12.53 -2.97 2.04
N GLY A 31 13.53 -2.47 2.76
CA GLY A 31 14.92 -2.45 2.32
C GLY A 31 15.47 -3.85 2.06
N PHE A 32 15.16 -4.81 2.93
CA PHE A 32 15.57 -6.21 2.77
C PHE A 32 14.78 -6.96 1.69
N LEU A 33 13.45 -6.80 1.69
CA LEU A 33 12.56 -7.61 0.84
C LEU A 33 12.25 -6.96 -0.52
N GLY A 34 12.52 -5.67 -0.69
CA GLY A 34 12.07 -4.86 -1.83
C GLY A 34 10.58 -4.51 -1.81
N ILE A 35 9.78 -5.20 -0.99
CA ILE A 35 8.35 -5.03 -0.81
C ILE A 35 8.00 -5.07 0.69
N GLY A 36 6.76 -4.74 1.05
CA GLY A 36 6.23 -5.05 2.38
C GLY A 36 6.10 -3.89 3.35
N LEU A 37 6.50 -2.65 2.99
CA LEU A 37 6.21 -1.48 3.82
C LEU A 37 4.71 -1.37 4.19
N PRO A 38 3.74 -1.48 3.25
CA PRO A 38 2.33 -1.39 3.61
C PRO A 38 1.92 -2.50 4.59
N ALA A 39 2.37 -3.73 4.36
CA ALA A 39 2.01 -4.88 5.19
C ALA A 39 2.61 -4.77 6.60
N ALA A 40 3.90 -4.46 6.70
CA ALA A 40 4.59 -4.31 7.98
C ALA A 40 4.05 -3.11 8.76
N SER A 41 3.89 -1.95 8.13
CA SER A 41 3.32 -0.78 8.80
C SER A 41 1.89 -1.04 9.25
N MET A 42 1.01 -1.59 8.39
CA MET A 42 -0.38 -1.83 8.76
C MET A 42 -0.51 -2.80 9.94
N ALA A 43 0.31 -3.85 9.97
CA ALA A 43 0.33 -4.83 11.05
C ALA A 43 0.46 -4.19 12.44
N PHE A 44 1.34 -3.19 12.58
CA PHE A 44 1.54 -2.48 13.85
C PHE A 44 0.59 -1.31 14.03
N LEU A 45 0.27 -0.56 12.97
CA LEU A 45 -0.66 0.57 13.06
C LEU A 45 -2.03 0.13 13.56
N THR A 46 -2.56 -1.00 13.06
CA THR A 46 -3.88 -1.49 13.49
C THR A 46 -3.92 -2.02 14.93
N LEU A 47 -2.78 -2.15 15.62
CA LEU A 47 -2.75 -2.46 17.05
C LEU A 47 -3.04 -1.24 17.93
N VAL A 48 -2.81 -0.04 17.40
CA VAL A 48 -2.87 1.22 18.16
C VAL A 48 -3.92 2.20 17.64
N MET A 49 -4.48 1.94 16.45
CA MET A 49 -5.56 2.77 15.88
C MET A 49 -6.48 1.97 14.95
N PRO A 50 -7.69 2.47 14.68
CA PRO A 50 -8.59 1.87 13.70
C PRO A 50 -8.02 1.89 12.26
N PRO A 51 -8.43 0.94 11.39
CA PRO A 51 -7.99 0.90 9.99
C PRO A 51 -8.19 2.19 9.21
N THR A 52 -9.32 2.88 9.41
CA THR A 52 -9.63 4.15 8.71
C THR A 52 -8.68 5.28 9.09
N GLU A 53 -8.03 5.22 10.26
CA GLU A 53 -6.98 6.17 10.67
C GLU A 53 -5.59 5.75 10.18
N ALA A 54 -5.32 4.44 10.13
CA ALA A 54 -4.04 3.90 9.66
C ALA A 54 -3.84 4.04 8.15
N ILE A 55 -4.91 3.80 7.38
CA ILE A 55 -4.91 3.75 5.91
C ILE A 55 -4.34 5.02 5.26
N PRO A 56 -4.74 6.25 5.64
CA PRO A 56 -4.17 7.49 5.08
C PRO A 56 -2.68 7.68 5.39
N LEU A 57 -2.21 7.23 6.56
CA LEU A 57 -0.81 7.38 6.97
C LEU A 57 0.16 6.63 6.04
N LEU A 58 -0.31 5.55 5.41
CA LEU A 58 0.47 4.77 4.45
C LEU A 58 0.62 5.48 3.10
N TRP A 59 -0.31 6.36 2.72
CA TRP A 59 -0.37 6.90 1.37
C TRP A 59 0.93 7.61 0.96
N LEU A 60 1.42 8.55 1.77
CA LEU A 60 2.61 9.34 1.46
C LEU A 60 3.88 8.49 1.42
N SER A 61 4.03 7.57 2.37
CA SER A 61 5.22 6.70 2.45
C SER A 61 5.26 5.69 1.30
N ILE A 62 4.11 5.13 0.91
CA ILE A 62 3.99 4.30 -0.28
C ILE A 62 4.33 5.14 -1.51
N LEU A 63 3.75 6.33 -1.66
CA LEU A 63 4.03 7.19 -2.81
C LEU A 63 5.52 7.52 -2.92
N ALA A 64 6.12 8.04 -1.86
CA ALA A 64 7.52 8.46 -1.85
C ALA A 64 8.49 7.29 -2.10
N THR A 65 8.35 6.20 -1.34
CA THR A 65 9.29 5.07 -1.46
C THR A 65 9.15 4.34 -2.78
N ASN A 66 7.93 4.18 -3.32
CA ASN A 66 7.74 3.51 -4.60
C ASN A 66 8.07 4.42 -5.79
N ALA A 67 7.91 5.74 -5.67
CA ALA A 67 8.37 6.71 -6.68
C ALA A 67 9.88 6.60 -6.87
N LEU A 68 10.63 6.65 -5.78
CA LEU A 68 12.09 6.48 -5.81
C LEU A 68 12.50 5.08 -6.29
N GLN A 69 11.78 4.03 -5.85
CA GLN A 69 12.06 2.65 -6.28
C GLN A 69 11.88 2.48 -7.79
N PHE A 70 10.80 3.01 -8.37
CA PHE A 70 10.56 2.91 -9.81
C PHE A 70 11.45 3.86 -10.63
N ALA A 71 11.76 5.05 -10.10
CA ALA A 71 12.64 6.01 -10.77
C ALA A 71 14.03 5.43 -11.03
N HIS A 72 14.57 4.67 -10.07
CA HIS A 72 15.86 3.98 -10.15
C HIS A 72 15.79 2.60 -10.82
N ALA A 73 14.60 2.14 -11.23
CA ALA A 73 14.47 0.83 -11.86
C ALA A 73 15.09 0.82 -13.27
N PRO A 74 15.94 -0.17 -13.59
CA PRO A 74 16.43 -0.35 -14.95
C PRO A 74 15.28 -0.75 -15.89
N ASN A 75 15.30 -0.27 -17.13
CA ASN A 75 14.30 -0.57 -18.15
C ASN A 75 12.85 -0.27 -17.72
N LYS A 76 12.64 0.79 -16.93
CA LYS A 76 11.32 1.17 -16.37
C LYS A 76 10.20 1.35 -17.41
N LEU A 77 10.53 1.82 -18.62
CA LEU A 77 9.56 1.94 -19.71
C LEU A 77 9.07 0.57 -20.19
N ASP A 78 9.96 -0.42 -20.27
CA ASP A 78 9.59 -1.78 -20.66
C ASP A 78 8.76 -2.46 -19.57
N ILE A 79 9.06 -2.18 -18.29
CA ILE A 79 8.24 -2.63 -17.16
C ILE A 79 6.83 -2.05 -17.28
N ALA A 80 6.71 -0.73 -17.49
CA ALA A 80 5.42 -0.08 -17.63
C ALA A 80 4.62 -0.63 -18.83
N ARG A 81 5.29 -0.87 -19.97
CA ARG A 81 4.67 -1.47 -21.17
C ARG A 81 4.27 -2.92 -20.96
N GLU A 82 4.99 -3.70 -20.18
CA GLU A 82 4.64 -5.10 -19.89
C GLU A 82 3.41 -5.16 -18.96
N TYR A 83 3.41 -4.34 -17.90
CA TYR A 83 2.43 -4.43 -16.82
C TYR A 83 1.29 -3.40 -16.89
N TRP A 84 1.15 -2.64 -17.99
CA TRP A 84 0.15 -1.57 -18.09
C TRP A 84 -1.29 -2.05 -17.81
N LEU A 85 -1.66 -3.25 -18.27
CA LEU A 85 -3.00 -3.79 -18.07
C LEU A 85 -3.23 -4.21 -16.62
N PHE A 86 -2.20 -4.74 -15.97
CA PHE A 86 -2.22 -5.04 -14.54
C PHE A 86 -2.37 -3.73 -13.75
N ALA A 87 -1.55 -2.72 -14.06
CA ALA A 87 -1.64 -1.40 -13.46
C ALA A 87 -3.03 -0.78 -13.62
N LEU A 88 -3.62 -0.83 -14.82
CA LEU A 88 -4.97 -0.31 -15.07
C LEU A 88 -6.03 -1.04 -14.22
N ALA A 89 -5.96 -2.37 -14.13
CA ALA A 89 -6.88 -3.15 -13.31
C ALA A 89 -6.73 -2.85 -11.81
N ILE A 90 -5.51 -2.65 -11.31
CA ILE A 90 -5.25 -2.13 -9.96
C ILE A 90 -5.89 -0.76 -9.80
N MET A 91 -5.62 0.15 -10.74
CA MET A 91 -6.05 1.55 -10.63
C MET A 91 -7.57 1.67 -10.49
N VAL A 92 -8.31 1.02 -11.38
CA VAL A 92 -9.77 1.03 -11.39
C VAL A 92 -10.32 0.39 -10.11
N SER A 93 -9.82 -0.79 -9.75
CA SER A 93 -10.35 -1.55 -8.61
C SER A 93 -10.07 -0.86 -7.28
N ILE A 94 -8.85 -0.30 -7.09
CA ILE A 94 -8.51 0.47 -5.89
C ILE A 94 -9.36 1.73 -5.80
N PHE A 95 -9.50 2.48 -6.89
CA PHE A 95 -10.31 3.71 -6.87
C PHE A 95 -11.75 3.41 -6.44
N VAL A 96 -12.38 2.42 -7.08
CA VAL A 96 -13.76 2.03 -6.81
C VAL A 96 -13.94 1.52 -5.39
N THR A 97 -13.04 0.71 -4.87
CA THR A 97 -13.19 0.17 -3.51
C THR A 97 -12.84 1.22 -2.44
N SER A 98 -11.78 2.01 -2.64
CA SER A 98 -11.34 3.00 -1.65
C SER A 98 -12.28 4.21 -1.51
N MET A 99 -13.06 4.59 -2.53
CA MET A 99 -14.04 5.67 -2.39
C MET A 99 -15.19 5.33 -1.42
N TYR A 100 -15.41 4.04 -1.14
CA TYR A 100 -16.40 3.57 -0.17
C TYR A 100 -15.79 3.16 1.18
N ILE A 101 -14.51 3.47 1.44
CA ILE A 101 -13.80 2.98 2.62
C ILE A 101 -14.50 3.33 3.95
N THR A 102 -15.18 4.48 4.03
CA THR A 102 -15.95 4.92 5.21
C THR A 102 -17.32 4.25 5.34
N SER A 103 -17.81 3.64 4.26
CA SER A 103 -19.07 2.89 4.25
C SER A 103 -18.89 1.42 4.64
N TYR A 104 -17.65 0.92 4.67
CA TYR A 104 -17.38 -0.46 5.05
C TYR A 104 -17.41 -0.65 6.57
N PRO A 105 -17.97 -1.77 7.06
CA PRO A 105 -17.85 -2.13 8.47
C PRO A 105 -16.38 -2.28 8.87
N THR A 106 -16.00 -1.78 10.04
CA THR A 106 -14.61 -1.91 10.55
C THR A 106 -14.15 -3.37 10.56
N ALA A 107 -15.03 -4.32 10.91
CA ALA A 107 -14.74 -5.74 10.86
C ALA A 107 -14.32 -6.23 9.46
N LEU A 108 -14.95 -5.72 8.40
CA LEU A 108 -14.59 -6.06 7.03
C LEU A 108 -13.17 -5.57 6.70
N LEU A 109 -12.84 -4.33 7.09
CA LEU A 109 -11.50 -3.76 6.90
C LEU A 109 -10.44 -4.59 7.64
N THR A 110 -10.70 -4.92 8.91
CA THR A 110 -9.81 -5.72 9.74
C THR A 110 -9.59 -7.12 9.17
N VAL A 111 -10.65 -7.80 8.71
CA VAL A 111 -10.55 -9.12 8.07
C VAL A 111 -9.77 -9.03 6.77
N ALA A 112 -10.02 -8.02 5.93
CA ALA A 112 -9.29 -7.83 4.68
C ALA A 112 -7.79 -7.61 4.91
N ILE A 113 -7.43 -6.79 5.90
CA ILE A 113 -6.03 -6.59 6.34
C ILE A 113 -5.42 -7.91 6.80
N GLY A 114 -6.12 -8.67 7.65
CA GLY A 114 -5.67 -9.97 8.14
C GLY A 114 -5.43 -10.97 7.00
N ILE A 115 -6.36 -11.07 6.05
CA ILE A 115 -6.20 -11.91 4.85
C ILE A 115 -4.98 -11.47 4.06
N ALA A 116 -4.80 -10.17 3.81
CA ALA A 116 -3.65 -9.67 3.09
C ALA A 116 -2.33 -10.01 3.80
N MET A 117 -2.28 -9.88 5.13
CA MET A 117 -1.10 -10.23 5.93
C MET A 117 -0.81 -11.74 5.92
N VAL A 118 -1.82 -12.59 6.00
CA VAL A 118 -1.66 -14.05 5.91
C VAL A 118 -1.13 -14.43 4.53
N LEU A 119 -1.72 -13.90 3.46
CA LEU A 119 -1.23 -14.12 2.09
C LEU A 119 0.21 -13.66 1.93
N PHE A 120 0.56 -12.51 2.50
CA PHE A 120 1.93 -11.98 2.47
C PHE A 120 2.92 -12.93 3.12
N SER A 121 2.62 -13.33 4.36
CA SER A 121 3.50 -14.18 5.17
C SER A 121 3.64 -15.58 4.56
N LEU A 122 2.56 -16.17 4.05
CA LEU A 122 2.62 -17.48 3.38
C LEU A 122 3.44 -17.41 2.09
N ASN A 123 3.30 -16.34 1.32
CA ASN A 123 4.09 -16.16 0.11
C ASN A 123 5.58 -16.00 0.41
N LEU A 124 5.92 -15.24 1.46
CA LEU A 124 7.31 -15.10 1.94
C LEU A 124 7.89 -16.40 2.49
N LEU A 125 7.11 -17.16 3.26
CA LEU A 125 7.59 -18.36 3.94
C LEU A 125 7.78 -19.55 2.99
N PHE A 126 6.81 -19.77 2.10
CA PHE A 126 6.78 -20.96 1.25
C PHE A 126 7.16 -20.68 -0.20
N GLY A 127 7.24 -19.41 -0.62
CA GLY A 127 7.51 -19.06 -2.01
C GLY A 127 6.49 -19.64 -2.98
N ILE A 128 5.20 -19.61 -2.61
CA ILE A 128 4.10 -20.26 -3.36
C ILE A 128 4.16 -19.85 -4.83
N LYS A 129 4.51 -20.80 -5.71
CA LYS A 129 4.52 -20.63 -7.17
C LYS A 129 3.21 -21.14 -7.75
N LEU A 130 2.37 -20.21 -8.19
CA LEU A 130 1.17 -20.54 -8.96
C LEU A 130 1.56 -20.76 -10.43
N ASN A 131 0.90 -21.70 -11.11
CA ASN A 131 1.14 -21.90 -12.54
C ASN A 131 0.37 -20.84 -13.36
N ILE A 132 1.03 -19.72 -13.69
CA ILE A 132 0.41 -18.57 -14.37
C ILE A 132 0.85 -18.52 -15.84
N GLY A 133 -0.09 -18.69 -16.75
CA GLY A 133 0.13 -18.62 -18.21
C GLY A 133 0.39 -17.20 -18.74
N PRO A 134 0.85 -17.04 -19.99
CA PRO A 134 1.28 -15.75 -20.57
C PRO A 134 0.13 -14.80 -20.99
N GLY A 135 -1.12 -15.12 -20.67
CA GLY A 135 -2.28 -14.36 -21.14
C GLY A 135 -2.57 -13.08 -20.35
N HIS A 136 -3.05 -12.05 -21.06
CA HIS A 136 -3.57 -10.80 -20.49
C HIS A 136 -4.65 -11.00 -19.42
N GLY A 137 -5.38 -12.13 -19.46
CA GLY A 137 -6.35 -12.49 -18.43
C GLY A 137 -5.74 -12.60 -17.03
N TRP A 138 -4.48 -12.99 -16.91
CA TRP A 138 -3.78 -13.04 -15.62
C TRP A 138 -3.42 -11.65 -15.09
N HIS A 139 -3.06 -10.71 -15.97
CA HIS A 139 -2.87 -9.30 -15.59
C HIS A 139 -4.17 -8.70 -15.04
N LEU A 140 -5.30 -8.97 -15.70
CA LEU A 140 -6.61 -8.52 -15.25
C LEU A 140 -7.00 -9.19 -13.93
N GLY A 141 -6.90 -10.53 -13.84
CA GLY A 141 -7.28 -11.28 -12.65
C GLY A 141 -6.49 -10.88 -11.41
N PHE A 142 -5.16 -10.85 -11.50
CA PHE A 142 -4.32 -10.41 -10.40
C PHE A 142 -4.41 -8.90 -10.16
N GLY A 143 -4.67 -8.09 -11.19
CA GLY A 143 -4.89 -6.66 -11.06
C GLY A 143 -6.15 -6.32 -10.28
N VAL A 144 -7.27 -6.96 -10.61
CA VAL A 144 -8.53 -6.81 -9.88
C VAL A 144 -8.40 -7.37 -8.46
N LEU A 145 -7.84 -8.57 -8.30
CA LEU A 145 -7.61 -9.16 -6.98
C LEU A 145 -6.76 -8.26 -6.09
N SER A 146 -5.63 -7.78 -6.63
CA SER A 146 -4.75 -6.83 -5.94
C SER A 146 -5.46 -5.54 -5.62
N GLY A 147 -6.25 -5.00 -6.55
CA GLY A 147 -6.87 -3.70 -6.35
C GLY A 147 -8.07 -3.73 -5.41
N VAL A 148 -8.87 -4.81 -5.40
CA VAL A 148 -9.96 -4.97 -4.42
C VAL A 148 -9.38 -5.14 -3.02
N LEU A 149 -8.42 -6.06 -2.85
CA LEU A 149 -7.75 -6.25 -1.57
C LEU A 149 -7.04 -4.95 -1.13
N GLY A 150 -6.36 -4.30 -2.07
CA GLY A 150 -5.62 -3.07 -1.86
C GLY A 150 -6.47 -1.87 -1.50
N GLY A 151 -7.64 -1.66 -2.12
CA GLY A 151 -8.46 -0.51 -1.80
C GLY A 151 -9.21 -0.65 -0.47
N ILE A 152 -9.54 -1.88 -0.05
CA ILE A 152 -10.17 -2.14 1.24
C ILE A 152 -9.14 -2.16 2.39
N SER A 153 -7.92 -2.64 2.15
CA SER A 153 -6.91 -2.83 3.21
C SER A 153 -5.70 -1.91 3.14
N SER A 154 -5.49 -1.18 2.05
CA SER A 154 -4.21 -0.54 1.67
C SER A 154 -3.04 -1.51 1.47
N ILE A 155 -3.30 -2.82 1.36
CA ILE A 155 -2.27 -3.85 1.20
C ILE A 155 -2.55 -4.68 -0.07
N TRP A 156 -1.84 -4.37 -1.15
CA TRP A 156 -1.88 -5.14 -2.41
C TRP A 156 -0.52 -5.75 -2.80
N SER A 157 0.49 -5.58 -1.95
CA SER A 157 1.80 -6.21 -2.15
C SER A 157 1.78 -7.74 -2.23
N PRO A 158 0.95 -8.49 -1.48
CA PRO A 158 0.99 -9.95 -1.48
C PRO A 158 0.59 -10.54 -2.83
N THR A 159 -0.51 -10.06 -3.39
CA THR A 159 -1.07 -10.53 -4.65
C THR A 159 -0.18 -10.15 -5.83
N VAL A 160 0.43 -8.96 -5.80
CA VAL A 160 1.45 -8.56 -6.78
C VAL A 160 2.70 -9.45 -6.68
N ALA A 161 3.20 -9.69 -5.46
CA ALA A 161 4.35 -10.57 -5.25
C ALA A 161 4.07 -12.00 -5.73
N MET A 162 2.90 -12.55 -5.39
CA MET A 162 2.45 -13.86 -5.85
C MET A 162 2.49 -13.96 -7.38
N TYR A 163 1.98 -12.97 -8.10
CA TYR A 163 2.03 -12.95 -9.55
C TYR A 163 3.47 -12.94 -10.07
N LEU A 164 4.31 -12.04 -9.58
CA LEU A 164 5.67 -11.86 -10.10
C LEU A 164 6.58 -13.06 -9.76
N VAL A 165 6.41 -13.67 -8.58
CA VAL A 165 7.11 -14.90 -8.17
C VAL A 165 6.66 -16.09 -9.03
N ALA A 166 5.35 -16.22 -9.29
CA ALA A 166 4.81 -17.26 -10.16
C ALA A 166 5.30 -17.12 -11.62
N ARG A 167 5.62 -15.90 -12.07
CA ARG A 167 6.21 -15.61 -13.38
C ARG A 167 7.74 -15.68 -13.40
N ASP A 168 8.35 -16.11 -12.30
CA ASP A 168 9.80 -16.25 -12.12
C ASP A 168 10.57 -14.97 -12.50
N VAL A 169 10.00 -13.81 -12.15
CA VAL A 169 10.58 -12.51 -12.48
C VAL A 169 11.87 -12.30 -11.69
N ARG A 170 12.97 -12.05 -12.40
CA ARG A 170 14.29 -11.76 -11.79
C ARG A 170 14.22 -10.59 -10.81
N LYS A 171 14.99 -10.67 -9.72
CA LYS A 171 14.99 -9.71 -8.59
C LYS A 171 14.98 -8.22 -9.01
N GLU A 172 15.83 -7.83 -9.95
CA GLU A 172 15.90 -6.43 -10.42
C GLU A 172 14.60 -5.98 -11.10
N ARG A 173 14.03 -6.83 -11.96
CA ARG A 173 12.76 -6.54 -12.64
C ARG A 173 11.58 -6.66 -11.69
N PHE A 174 11.66 -7.53 -10.69
CA PHE A 174 10.68 -7.64 -9.61
C PHE A 174 10.57 -6.32 -8.85
N ILE A 175 11.70 -5.77 -8.39
CA ILE A 175 11.78 -4.49 -7.67
C ILE A 175 11.18 -3.34 -8.50
N GLY A 176 11.51 -3.29 -9.80
CA GLY A 176 10.96 -2.28 -10.70
C GLY A 176 9.47 -2.45 -10.96
N ALA A 177 8.99 -3.68 -11.17
CA ALA A 177 7.58 -3.99 -11.40
C ALA A 177 6.73 -3.70 -10.17
N THR A 178 7.20 -4.04 -8.96
CA THR A 178 6.51 -3.70 -7.72
C THR A 178 6.46 -2.20 -7.50
N GLY A 179 7.55 -1.47 -7.78
CA GLY A 179 7.55 -0.01 -7.72
C GLY A 179 6.50 0.61 -8.64
N PHE A 180 6.42 0.15 -9.90
CA PHE A 180 5.42 0.59 -10.87
C PHE A 180 3.99 0.27 -10.42
N LEU A 181 3.70 -0.98 -10.05
CA LEU A 181 2.35 -1.44 -9.69
C LEU A 181 1.87 -0.83 -8.37
N PHE A 182 2.79 -0.52 -7.44
CA PHE A 182 2.43 0.17 -6.20
C PHE A 182 2.19 1.66 -6.43
N LEU A 183 2.93 2.30 -7.34
CA LEU A 183 2.60 3.65 -7.78
C LEU A 183 1.24 3.72 -8.49
N ALA A 184 0.97 2.75 -9.38
CA ALA A 184 -0.32 2.64 -10.04
C ALA A 184 -1.47 2.50 -9.04
N GLY A 185 -1.26 1.83 -7.90
CA GLY A 185 -2.28 1.70 -6.87
C GLY A 185 -2.41 2.90 -5.93
N VAL A 186 -1.30 3.49 -5.51
CA VAL A 186 -1.33 4.54 -4.47
C VAL A 186 -1.97 5.85 -4.95
N LEU A 187 -1.86 6.17 -6.24
CA LEU A 187 -2.49 7.35 -6.83
C LEU A 187 -4.02 7.30 -6.75
N PRO A 188 -4.70 6.27 -7.31
CA PRO A 188 -6.15 6.11 -7.18
C PRO A 188 -6.60 5.83 -5.75
N LEU A 189 -5.76 5.20 -4.92
CA LEU A 189 -6.04 5.06 -3.49
C LEU A 189 -6.22 6.45 -2.86
N GLY A 190 -5.26 7.35 -3.05
CA GLY A 190 -5.35 8.72 -2.53
C GLY A 190 -6.56 9.47 -3.08
N ALA A 191 -6.85 9.33 -4.37
CA ALA A 191 -8.02 9.93 -4.99
C ALA A 191 -9.34 9.41 -4.39
N GLY A 192 -9.48 8.08 -4.21
CA GLY A 192 -10.66 7.49 -3.58
C GLY A 192 -10.78 7.89 -2.10
N GLN A 193 -9.68 7.98 -1.37
CA GLN A 193 -9.67 8.45 0.01
C GLN A 193 -10.03 9.93 0.16
N LEU A 194 -9.64 10.78 -0.82
CA LEU A 194 -10.09 12.16 -0.90
C LEU A 194 -11.60 12.23 -1.10
N VAL A 195 -12.14 11.42 -2.01
CA VAL A 195 -13.59 11.31 -2.24
C VAL A 195 -14.32 10.81 -0.99
N ALA A 196 -13.75 9.82 -0.29
CA ALA A 196 -14.30 9.28 0.95
C ALA A 196 -14.18 10.20 2.17
N GLY A 197 -13.45 11.33 2.03
CA GLY A 197 -13.26 12.31 3.10
C GLY A 197 -12.28 11.91 4.20
N ILE A 198 -11.43 10.89 4.00
CA ILE A 198 -10.45 10.45 5.01
C ILE A 198 -9.05 11.01 4.77
N LEU A 199 -8.66 11.24 3.51
CA LEU A 199 -7.40 11.89 3.16
C LEU A 199 -7.64 13.40 3.04
N THR A 200 -7.76 14.10 4.16
CA THR A 200 -8.02 15.55 4.20
C THR A 200 -6.77 16.35 4.54
N GLY A 201 -6.80 17.69 4.36
CA GLY A 201 -5.72 18.59 4.78
C GLY A 201 -5.24 18.37 6.23
N PRO A 202 -6.14 18.23 7.22
CA PRO A 202 -5.76 17.86 8.59
C PRO A 202 -5.09 16.47 8.71
N ALA A 203 -5.52 15.48 7.93
CA ALA A 203 -4.87 14.16 7.90
C ALA A 203 -3.47 14.23 7.27
N LEU A 204 -3.30 15.01 6.21
CA LEU A 204 -2.01 15.29 5.58
C LEU A 204 -1.09 16.13 6.48
N ILE A 205 -1.64 17.06 7.27
CA ILE A 205 -0.90 17.85 8.27
C ILE A 205 -0.47 16.96 9.43
N LYS A 206 -1.36 16.09 9.93
CA LYS A 206 -1.01 15.05 10.92
C LYS A 206 0.12 14.17 10.39
N GLN A 207 0.02 13.71 9.13
CA GLN A 207 1.04 12.88 8.48
C GLN A 207 2.38 13.58 8.23
N ASN A 208 2.39 14.82 7.73
CA ASN A 208 3.62 15.57 7.42
C ASN A 208 4.32 16.13 8.67
N MET A 209 3.58 16.45 9.74
CA MET A 209 4.19 16.98 10.97
C MET A 209 4.88 15.90 11.82
N HIS A 210 4.67 14.61 11.55
CA HIS A 210 5.43 13.50 12.15
C HIS A 210 6.72 13.14 11.39
N LEU A 211 6.94 13.66 10.17
CA LEU A 211 8.07 13.27 9.31
C LEU A 211 9.20 14.31 9.23
N PHE A 212 9.02 15.51 9.80
CA PHE A 212 9.97 16.62 9.68
C PHE A 212 10.38 17.27 11.00
N ARG A 213 10.34 16.53 12.12
CA ARG A 213 11.05 16.90 13.35
C ARG A 213 11.69 15.70 13.99
#